data_AF-A0A3D4W5D3-F1
#
_entry.id   AF-A0A3D4W5D3-F1
#
_cell.length_a   1.000
_cell.length_b   1.000
_cell.length_c   1.000
_cell.angle_alpha   90.00
_cell.angle_beta   90.00
_cell.angle_gamma   90.00
#
_symmetry.space_group_name_H-M   'P 1'
#
loop_
_entity.id
_entity.type
_entity.pdbx_description
1 polymer ?
#
loop_
_entity_poly.entity_id
_entity_poly.type
_entity_poly.pdbx_seq_one_letter_code
_entity_poly.pdbx_strand_id
1 'polypeptide(L)' 'MAGFKSAVNSKIDDYIDQQNLNIPKYNRNNHFFQPNYYDHIIRNDQSYQTISEYIINNPANWKNDKLNTR' A
#
# COMPACT_ATOMS: atom_id res chain seq x y z
N MET A 1 18.38 -12.34 -3.24
CA MET A 1 17.74 -11.04 -3.54
C MET A 1 16.74 -10.71 -2.45
N ALA A 2 16.83 -9.53 -1.82
CA ALA A 2 15.71 -9.00 -1.04
C ALA A 2 14.61 -8.54 -2.00
N GLY A 3 13.35 -8.90 -1.76
CA GLY A 3 12.22 -8.50 -2.63
C GLY A 3 11.98 -6.98 -2.60
N PHE A 4 11.26 -6.46 -3.61
CA PHE A 4 10.98 -5.02 -3.80
C PHE A 4 10.58 -4.27 -2.52
N LYS A 5 9.60 -4.79 -1.77
CA LYS A 5 9.13 -4.20 -0.50
C LYS A 5 10.26 -4.04 0.52
N SER A 6 11.16 -5.02 0.61
CA SER A 6 12.30 -4.97 1.54
C SER A 6 13.34 -3.93 1.11
N ALA A 7 13.61 -3.81 -0.20
CA ALA A 7 14.54 -2.81 -0.71
C ALA A 7 14.03 -1.39 -0.46
N VAL A 8 12.73 -1.16 -0.62
CA VAL A 8 12.11 0.15 -0.33
C VAL A 8 12.16 0.47 1.17
N ASN A 9 11.83 -0.48 2.06
CA ASN A 9 11.94 -0.25 3.51
C ASN A 9 13.35 0.19 3.91
N SER A 10 14.39 -0.49 3.41
CA SER A 10 15.77 -0.09 3.69
C SER A 10 16.08 1.33 3.22
N LYS A 11 15.59 1.75 2.05
CA LYS A 11 15.77 3.13 1.56
C LYS A 11 15.07 4.17 2.39
N ILE A 12 13.89 3.85 2.93
CA ILE A 12 13.17 4.75 3.85
C ILE A 12 13.96 4.89 5.15
N ASP A 13 14.42 3.78 5.73
CA ASP A 13 15.22 3.80 6.97
C ASP A 13 16.54 4.55 6.78
N ASP A 14 17.25 4.33 5.66
CA ASP A 14 18.46 5.08 5.30
C ASP A 14 18.20 6.59 5.22
N TYR A 15 17.06 6.99 4.65
CA TYR A 15 16.68 8.40 4.53
C TYR A 15 16.36 9.03 5.88
N ILE A 16 15.65 8.30 6.75
CA ILE A 16 15.37 8.73 8.14
C ILE A 16 16.68 9.04 8.87
N ASP A 17 17.67 8.15 8.74
CA ASP A 17 18.99 8.32 9.36
C ASP A 17 19.76 9.51 8.78
N GLN A 18 19.81 9.64 7.46
CA GLN A 18 20.51 10.73 6.79
C GLN A 18 19.95 12.11 7.13
N GLN A 19 18.63 12.20 7.34
CA GLN A 19 17.94 13.44 7.67
C GLN A 19 17.76 13.64 9.19
N ASN A 20 18.24 12.72 10.03
CA ASN A 20 18.11 12.75 11.49
C ASN A 20 16.67 12.99 11.96
N LEU A 21 15.70 12.32 11.33
CA LEU A 21 14.28 12.48 11.64
C LEU A 21 13.90 11.63 12.86
N ASN A 22 13.14 12.23 13.79
CA ASN A 22 12.62 11.52 14.96
C ASN A 22 11.32 10.77 14.64
N ILE A 23 11.39 9.78 13.74
CA ILE A 23 10.26 8.93 13.35
C ILE A 23 10.63 7.44 13.42
N PRO A 24 9.68 6.55 13.75
CA PRO A 24 9.96 5.13 13.88
C PRO A 24 10.35 4.49 12.53
N LYS A 25 11.37 3.63 12.57
CA LYS A 25 11.86 2.87 11.41
C LYS A 25 11.00 1.67 11.07
N TYR A 26 11.07 1.21 9.83
CA TYR A 26 10.26 0.12 9.31
C TYR A 26 11.04 -1.19 9.25
N ASN A 27 11.00 -1.95 10.35
CA ASN A 27 11.70 -3.22 10.49
C ASN A 27 10.76 -4.44 10.38
N ARG A 28 11.28 -5.65 10.66
CA ARG A 28 10.50 -6.90 10.61
C ARG A 28 9.33 -6.97 11.61
N ASN A 29 9.30 -6.11 12.62
CA ASN A 29 8.22 -6.03 13.61
C ASN A 29 7.34 -4.79 13.37
N ASN A 30 7.78 -3.86 12.51
CA ASN A 30 7.06 -2.63 12.16
C ASN A 30 7.05 -2.47 10.63
N HIS A 31 6.14 -3.15 9.95
CA HIS A 31 6.12 -3.17 8.50
C HIS A 31 5.46 -1.91 7.92
N PHE A 32 6.14 -1.26 6.97
CA PHE A 32 5.55 -0.18 6.17
C PHE A 32 4.44 -0.68 5.24
N PHE A 33 4.72 -1.78 4.53
CA PHE A 33 3.78 -2.38 3.59
C PHE A 33 2.87 -3.39 4.29
N GLN A 34 1.62 -3.46 3.85
CA GLN A 34 0.77 -4.62 4.12
C GLN A 34 1.43 -5.90 3.55
N PRO A 35 1.37 -7.06 4.25
CA PRO A 35 2.05 -8.28 3.80
C PRO A 35 1.62 -8.72 2.40
N ASN A 36 0.31 -8.77 2.16
CA ASN A 36 -0.30 -9.14 0.89
C ASN A 36 -0.79 -7.91 0.13
N TYR A 37 -1.26 -8.13 -1.10
CA TYR A 37 -1.93 -7.13 -1.91
C TYR A 37 -3.08 -7.80 -2.65
N TYR A 38 -4.11 -7.01 -2.98
CA TYR A 38 -5.18 -7.45 -3.86
C TYR A 38 -4.70 -7.35 -5.31
N ASP A 39 -4.87 -8.41 -6.08
CA ASP A 39 -4.54 -8.47 -7.50
C ASP A 39 -5.76 -8.91 -8.30
N HIS A 40 -5.99 -8.26 -9.44
CA HIS A 40 -7.11 -8.57 -10.33
C HIS A 40 -6.74 -8.23 -11.78
N ILE A 41 -6.80 -9.23 -12.65
CA ILE A 41 -6.57 -9.07 -14.09
C ILE A 41 -7.83 -8.55 -14.77
N ILE A 42 -7.77 -7.34 -15.29
CA ILE A 42 -8.82 -6.73 -16.12
C ILE A 42 -8.76 -7.34 -17.52
N ARG A 43 -9.84 -8.00 -17.96
CA ARG A 43 -9.88 -8.76 -19.24
C ARG A 43 -10.83 -8.19 -20.27
N ASN A 44 -11.67 -7.23 -19.89
CA ASN A 44 -12.64 -6.60 -20.76
C ASN A 44 -13.01 -5.19 -20.26
N ASP A 45 -13.64 -4.43 -21.14
CA ASP A 45 -14.01 -3.04 -20.88
C ASP A 45 -14.97 -2.90 -19.71
N GLN A 46 -15.91 -3.84 -19.53
CA GLN A 46 -16.85 -3.79 -18.41
C GLN A 46 -16.14 -3.89 -17.06
N SER A 47 -15.19 -4.82 -16.91
CA SER A 47 -14.38 -4.94 -15.69
C SER A 47 -13.52 -3.70 -15.45
N TYR A 48 -13.01 -3.10 -16.53
CA TYR A 48 -12.25 -1.86 -16.46
C TYR A 48 -13.10 -0.71 -15.91
N GLN A 49 -14.30 -0.51 -16.45
CA GLN A 49 -15.20 0.56 -15.99
C GLN A 49 -15.57 0.38 -14.52
N THR A 50 -15.95 -0.83 -14.11
CA THR A 50 -16.31 -1.11 -12.71
C THR A 50 -15.15 -0.85 -11.73
N ILE A 51 -13.92 -1.25 -12.07
CA ILE A 51 -12.76 -1.02 -11.21
C ILE A 51 -12.38 0.46 -11.20
N SER A 52 -12.47 1.15 -12.34
CA SER A 52 -12.22 2.59 -12.43
C SER A 52 -13.21 3.37 -11.56
N GLU A 53 -14.51 3.09 -11.68
CA GLU A 53 -15.55 3.69 -10.85
C GLU A 53 -15.34 3.40 -9.36
N TYR A 54 -14.96 2.17 -9.00
CA TYR A 54 -14.63 1.82 -7.61
C TYR A 54 -13.47 2.68 -7.09
N ILE A 55 -12.36 2.79 -7.83
CA ILE A 55 -11.19 3.59 -7.42
C ILE A 55 -11.56 5.06 -7.23
N ILE A 56 -12.33 5.63 -8.16
CA ILE A 56 -12.75 7.04 -8.11
C ILE A 56 -13.63 7.29 -6.87
N ASN A 57 -14.55 6.38 -6.56
CA ASN A 57 -15.51 6.56 -5.47
C ASN A 57 -14.97 6.09 -4.10
N ASN A 58 -13.88 5.31 -4.06
CA ASN A 58 -13.35 4.73 -2.83
C ASN A 58 -13.01 5.77 -1.74
N PRO A 59 -12.39 6.94 -2.03
CA PRO A 59 -12.10 7.94 -0.99
C PRO A 59 -13.36 8.43 -0.26
N ALA A 60 -14.47 8.59 -0.97
CA ALA A 60 -15.75 9.00 -0.39
C ALA A 60 -16.41 7.86 0.40
N ASN A 61 -16.27 6.62 -0.07
CA ASN A 61 -16.90 5.45 0.52
C ASN A 61 -16.06 4.75 1.60
N TRP A 62 -14.81 5.16 1.79
CA TRP A 62 -13.82 4.48 2.64
C TRP A 62 -14.34 4.12 4.03
N LYS A 63 -15.05 5.04 4.70
CA LYS A 63 -15.57 4.82 6.06
C LYS A 63 -16.60 3.69 6.14
N ASN A 64 -17.32 3.42 5.06
CA ASN A 64 -18.40 2.44 4.98
C ASN A 64 -17.99 1.20 4.19
N ASP A 65 -16.73 1.12 3.76
CA ASP A 65 -16.24 0.01 2.96
C ASP A 65 -16.11 -1.27 3.81
N LYS A 66 -16.65 -2.38 3.30
CA LYS A 66 -16.67 -3.67 4.00
C LYS A 66 -15.27 -4.26 4.19
N LEU A 67 -14.31 -3.88 3.36
CA LEU A 67 -12.90 -4.27 3.46
C LEU A 67 -12.12 -3.35 4.39
N ASN A 68 -12.68 -2.20 4.77
CA ASN A 68 -12.13 -1.32 5.79
C ASN A 68 -12.63 -1.72 7.19
N THR A 69 -12.31 -2.96 7.57
CA THR A 69 -12.52 -3.45 8.95
C THR A 69 -11.38 -2.94 9.81
N ARG A 70 -11.61 -1.83 10.51
CA ARG A 70 -10.73 -1.37 11.60
C ARG A 70 -11.08 -2.07 12.90
#